data_AF-A0AAD0Y6S6-F1
#
_entry.id   AF-A0AAD0Y6S6-F1
#
_cell.length_a   1.000
_cell.length_b   1.000
_cell.length_c   1.000
_cell.angle_alpha   90.00
_cell.angle_beta   90.00
_cell.angle_gamma   90.00
#
_symmetry.space_group_name_H-M   'P 1'
#
loop_
_entity.id
_entity.type
_entity.pdbx_description
1 polymer ?
#
loop_
_entity_poly.entity_id
_entity_poly.type
_entity_poly.pdbx_seq_one_letter_code
_entity_poly.pdbx_strand_id
1 'polypeptide(L)'
;MQIIRFLPDRLNSEPVVFRGFTTPEMGLAALAGLGVGLLLSLPFIPLVGWVIIPTGMLLAPLLVIGFGGRWLSRIKRGKPENYIWQRLEAFKRRHSLGNPTLIVDARGWSLKRTGREK
;
A
#
# COMPACT_ATOMS: atom_id res chain seq x y z
N MET A 1 30.58 -9.42 26.65
CA MET A 1 29.16 -9.35 26.23
C MET A 1 28.94 -8.02 25.53
N GLN A 2 28.99 -7.98 24.19
CA GLN A 2 28.71 -6.73 23.46
C GLN A 2 27.20 -6.60 23.24
N ILE A 3 26.59 -5.67 23.94
CA ILE A 3 25.19 -5.28 23.73
C ILE A 3 25.22 -4.24 22.62
N ILE A 4 24.67 -4.57 21.46
CA ILE A 4 24.55 -3.63 20.34
C ILE A 4 23.63 -2.51 20.84
N ARG A 5 24.20 -1.31 21.10
CA ARG A 5 23.46 -0.16 21.68
C ARG A 5 22.40 0.42 20.74
N PHE A 6 22.38 0.01 19.48
CA PHE A 6 21.51 0.55 18.47
C PHE A 6 21.09 -0.57 17.52
N LEU A 7 19.82 -0.98 17.60
CA LEU A 7 19.22 -1.83 16.59
C LEU A 7 18.78 -0.91 15.43
N PRO A 8 19.29 -1.09 14.20
CA PRO A 8 18.86 -0.25 13.10
C PRO A 8 17.37 -0.47 12.82
N ASP A 9 16.58 0.60 12.71
CA ASP A 9 15.15 0.52 12.35
C ASP A 9 14.92 -0.25 11.03
N ARG A 10 15.92 -0.20 10.16
CA ARG A 10 16.02 -0.96 8.90
C ARG A 10 15.87 -2.48 9.08
N LEU A 11 16.15 -3.02 10.26
CA LEU A 11 16.00 -4.45 10.56
C LEU A 11 14.53 -4.81 10.83
N ASN A 12 13.73 -3.86 11.31
CA ASN A 12 12.30 -4.07 11.55
C ASN A 12 11.46 -3.78 10.29
N SER A 13 12.01 -3.01 9.35
CA SER A 13 11.36 -2.69 8.07
C SER A 13 11.57 -3.78 7.03
N GLU A 14 10.52 -4.14 6.29
CA GLU A 14 10.66 -5.04 5.14
C GLU A 14 11.60 -4.46 4.07
N PRO A 15 12.52 -5.26 3.51
CA PRO A 15 13.43 -4.79 2.48
C PRO A 15 12.70 -4.51 1.18
N VAL A 16 13.25 -3.55 0.43
CA VAL A 16 12.80 -3.27 -0.94
C VAL A 16 13.31 -4.38 -1.86
N VAL A 17 12.40 -5.01 -2.61
CA VAL A 17 12.69 -6.09 -3.55
C VAL A 17 12.92 -5.55 -4.96
N PHE A 18 12.04 -4.68 -5.45
CA PHE A 18 12.11 -4.20 -6.83
C PHE A 18 11.67 -2.74 -6.96
N ARG A 19 12.52 -1.87 -7.50
CA ARG A 19 12.21 -0.45 -7.83
C ARG A 19 11.45 0.33 -6.73
N GLY A 20 11.67 0.02 -5.46
CA GLY A 20 11.01 0.68 -4.31
C GLY A 20 9.81 -0.05 -3.72
N PHE A 21 9.37 -1.16 -4.32
CA PHE A 21 8.37 -2.05 -3.75
C PHE A 21 8.96 -2.98 -2.70
N THR A 22 8.28 -3.14 -1.57
CA THR A 22 8.45 -4.32 -0.71
C THR A 22 7.69 -5.52 -1.30
N THR A 23 7.94 -6.73 -0.80
CA THR A 23 7.27 -7.96 -1.27
C THR A 23 5.74 -7.85 -1.33
N PRO A 24 5.03 -7.45 -0.25
CA PRO A 24 3.58 -7.39 -0.28
C PRO A 24 3.06 -6.23 -1.15
N GLU A 25 3.83 -5.15 -1.31
CA GLU A 25 3.47 -4.03 -2.19
C GLU A 25 3.57 -4.41 -3.66
N MET A 26 4.61 -5.18 -4.03
CA MET A 26 4.73 -5.75 -5.36
C MET A 26 3.59 -6.73 -5.65
N GLY A 27 3.23 -7.56 -4.67
CA GLY A 27 2.07 -8.45 -4.77
C GLY A 27 0.75 -7.69 -4.97
N LEU A 28 0.55 -6.61 -4.22
CA LEU A 28 -0.63 -5.74 -4.39
C LEU A 28 -0.64 -5.05 -5.77
N ALA A 29 0.51 -4.59 -6.25
CA ALA A 29 0.64 -4.03 -7.59
C ALA A 29 0.37 -5.07 -8.68
N ALA A 30 0.80 -6.31 -8.49
CA ALA A 30 0.51 -7.42 -9.41
C ALA A 30 -1.00 -7.72 -9.46
N LEU A 31 -1.66 -7.82 -8.31
CA LEU A 31 -3.10 -8.04 -8.21
C LEU A 31 -3.90 -6.89 -8.82
N ALA A 32 -3.50 -5.64 -8.56
CA ALA A 32 -4.11 -4.48 -9.20
C ALA A 32 -3.92 -4.53 -10.73
N GLY A 33 -2.71 -4.89 -11.19
CA GLY A 33 -2.43 -5.09 -12.60
C GLY A 33 -3.28 -6.20 -13.24
N LEU A 34 -3.54 -7.30 -12.54
CA LEU A 34 -4.42 -8.37 -13.01
C LEU A 34 -5.86 -7.87 -13.20
N GLY A 35 -6.38 -7.13 -12.22
CA GLY A 35 -7.71 -6.52 -12.30
C GLY A 35 -7.82 -5.52 -13.45
N VAL A 36 -6.81 -4.64 -13.60
CA VAL A 36 -6.73 -3.70 -14.72
C VAL A 36 -6.64 -4.41 -16.06
N GLY A 37 -5.80 -5.45 -16.16
CA GLY A 37 -5.65 -6.26 -17.37
C GLY A 37 -6.97 -6.93 -17.78
N LEU A 38 -7.69 -7.50 -16.82
CA LEU A 38 -9.02 -8.08 -17.06
C LEU A 38 -10.01 -7.03 -17.57
N LEU A 39 -10.13 -5.90 -16.86
CA LEU A 39 -11.07 -4.83 -17.21
C LEU A 39 -10.77 -4.22 -18.57
N LEU A 40 -9.50 -4.00 -18.89
CA LEU A 40 -9.07 -3.48 -20.18
C LEU A 40 -9.30 -4.49 -21.31
N SER A 41 -9.25 -5.79 -21.04
CA SER A 41 -9.41 -6.83 -22.06
C SER A 41 -10.87 -7.04 -22.49
N LEU A 42 -11.83 -6.84 -21.58
CA LEU A 42 -13.26 -7.02 -21.84
C LEU A 42 -13.77 -6.31 -23.12
N PRO A 43 -13.50 -5.00 -23.36
CA PRO A 43 -13.97 -4.33 -24.56
C PRO A 43 -13.31 -4.82 -25.87
N PHE A 44 -12.19 -5.54 -25.81
CA PHE A 44 -11.50 -6.06 -27.00
C PHE A 44 -11.92 -7.49 -27.39
N ILE A 45 -12.74 -8.16 -26.57
CA ILE A 45 -13.26 -9.49 -26.85
C ILE A 45 -13.93 -9.59 -28.24
N PRO A 46 -14.79 -8.65 -28.69
CA PRO A 46 -15.42 -8.80 -30.02
C PRO A 46 -14.43 -8.63 -31.18
N LEU A 47 -13.24 -8.09 -30.96
CA LEU A 47 -12.23 -7.90 -32.01
C LEU A 47 -11.27 -9.10 -32.14
N VAL A 48 -10.79 -9.61 -31.01
CA VAL A 48 -9.68 -10.60 -30.97
C VAL A 48 -10.12 -11.93 -30.32
N GLY A 49 -11.36 -12.00 -29.84
CA GLY A 49 -11.89 -13.15 -29.12
C GLY A 49 -11.42 -13.22 -27.65
N TRP A 50 -11.72 -14.34 -27.01
CA TRP A 50 -11.48 -14.56 -25.57
C TRP A 50 -10.00 -14.57 -25.18
N VAL A 51 -9.10 -14.83 -26.13
CA VAL A 51 -7.64 -14.93 -25.91
C VAL A 51 -7.05 -13.63 -25.36
N ILE A 52 -7.69 -12.48 -25.62
CA ILE A 52 -7.22 -11.19 -25.10
C ILE A 52 -7.27 -11.12 -23.57
N ILE A 53 -8.15 -11.88 -22.91
CA ILE A 53 -8.31 -11.89 -21.45
C ILE A 53 -7.03 -12.39 -20.75
N PRO A 54 -6.56 -13.63 -20.96
CA PRO A 54 -5.32 -14.09 -20.33
C PRO A 54 -4.11 -13.27 -20.76
N THR A 55 -4.07 -12.79 -22.01
CA THR A 55 -2.99 -11.92 -22.49
C THR A 55 -2.93 -10.60 -21.72
N GLY A 56 -4.06 -9.90 -21.56
CA GLY A 56 -4.11 -8.66 -20.79
C GLY A 56 -3.83 -8.86 -19.31
N MET A 57 -4.34 -9.96 -18.73
CA MET A 57 -4.07 -10.32 -17.33
C MET A 57 -2.58 -10.62 -17.08
N LEU A 58 -1.85 -11.20 -18.04
CA LEU A 58 -0.42 -11.45 -17.89
C LEU A 58 0.44 -10.21 -18.16
N LEU A 59 0.07 -9.39 -19.15
CA LEU A 59 0.86 -8.21 -19.54
C LEU A 59 0.68 -7.03 -18.59
N ALA A 60 -0.54 -6.75 -18.14
CA ALA A 60 -0.82 -5.56 -17.34
C ALA A 60 -0.05 -5.49 -15.99
N PRO A 61 0.10 -6.57 -15.20
CA PRO A 61 0.93 -6.58 -14.01
C PRO A 61 2.39 -6.20 -14.29
N LEU A 62 2.97 -6.68 -15.39
CA LEU A 62 4.35 -6.37 -15.77
C LEU A 62 4.52 -4.88 -16.04
N LEU A 63 3.56 -4.27 -16.75
CA LEU A 63 3.54 -2.83 -17.00
C LEU A 63 3.36 -2.05 -15.69
N VAL A 64 2.39 -2.42 -14.85
CA VAL A 64 2.12 -1.75 -13.58
C VAL A 64 3.33 -1.81 -12.64
N ILE A 65 3.99 -2.96 -12.50
CA ILE A 65 5.19 -3.09 -11.65
C ILE A 65 6.38 -2.36 -12.29
N GLY A 66 6.58 -2.55 -13.60
CA GLY A 66 7.67 -1.93 -14.34
C GLY A 66 7.66 -0.41 -14.24
N PHE A 67 6.52 0.23 -14.50
CA PHE A 67 6.38 1.70 -14.48
C PHE A 67 6.02 2.25 -13.10
N GLY A 68 5.25 1.50 -12.31
CA GLY A 68 4.73 1.94 -11.02
C GLY A 68 5.80 2.10 -9.94
N GLY A 69 6.93 1.39 -10.00
CA GLY A 69 7.96 1.45 -8.94
C GLY A 69 8.55 2.85 -8.75
N ARG A 70 8.80 3.58 -9.84
CA ARG A 70 9.31 4.97 -9.76
C ARG A 70 8.27 5.93 -9.18
N TRP A 71 6.99 5.71 -9.50
CA TRP A 71 5.89 6.49 -8.96
C TRP A 71 5.69 6.20 -7.47
N LEU A 72 5.68 4.93 -7.08
CA LEU A 72 5.56 4.50 -5.69
C LEU A 72 6.71 5.02 -4.83
N SER A 73 7.94 4.92 -5.34
CA SER A 73 9.12 5.48 -4.67
C SER A 73 8.99 6.98 -4.43
N ARG A 74 8.34 7.74 -5.32
CA ARG A 74 8.08 9.17 -5.11
C ARG A 74 7.02 9.39 -4.05
N ILE A 75 5.94 8.62 -4.03
CA ILE A 75 4.87 8.71 -3.02
C ILE A 75 5.42 8.42 -1.62
N LYS A 76 6.30 7.41 -1.51
CA LYS A 76 6.90 7.00 -0.23
C LYS A 76 8.02 7.94 0.27
N ARG A 77 8.50 8.90 -0.53
CA ARG A 77 9.59 9.81 -0.10
C ARG A 77 9.15 10.66 1.08
N GLY A 78 9.93 10.63 2.16
CA GLY A 78 9.68 11.40 3.38
C GLY A 78 8.43 10.93 4.16
N LYS A 79 7.91 9.74 3.85
CA LYS A 79 6.78 9.13 4.57
C LYS A 79 7.29 8.08 5.57
N PRO A 80 6.53 7.81 6.64
CA PRO A 80 6.88 6.79 7.61
C PRO A 80 6.91 5.39 6.99
N GLU A 81 7.49 4.43 7.71
CA GLU A 81 7.45 3.02 7.34
C GLU A 81 6.00 2.51 7.26
N ASN A 82 5.74 1.53 6.38
CA ASN A 82 4.41 0.97 6.15
C ASN A 82 3.31 2.01 5.79
N TYR A 83 3.69 3.18 5.28
CA TYR A 83 2.76 4.26 4.92
C TYR A 83 1.58 3.81 4.06
N ILE A 84 1.82 2.95 3.06
CA ILE A 84 0.77 2.47 2.14
C ILE A 84 -0.27 1.64 2.92
N TRP A 85 0.20 0.75 3.79
CA TRP A 85 -0.67 -0.10 4.61
C TRP A 85 -1.48 0.73 5.60
N GLN A 86 -0.84 1.66 6.32
CA GLN A 86 -1.55 2.57 7.22
C GLN A 86 -2.60 3.40 6.48
N ARG A 87 -2.29 3.85 5.26
CA ARG A 87 -3.24 4.62 4.44
C ARG A 87 -4.42 3.76 3.98
N LEU A 88 -4.16 2.51 3.60
CA LEU A 88 -5.19 1.55 3.22
C LEU A 88 -6.09 1.21 4.42
N GLU A 89 -5.53 1.00 5.61
CA GLU A 89 -6.29 0.76 6.84
C GLU A 89 -7.13 1.97 7.22
N ALA A 90 -6.58 3.19 7.14
CA ALA A 90 -7.33 4.41 7.37
C ALA A 90 -8.47 4.59 6.35
N PHE A 91 -8.24 4.22 5.09
CA PHE A 91 -9.27 4.22 4.05
C PHE A 91 -10.38 3.22 4.37
N LYS A 92 -10.02 1.97 4.70
CA LYS A 92 -10.97 0.92 5.10
C LYS A 92 -11.81 1.42 6.29
N ARG A 93 -11.16 1.95 7.33
CA ARG A 93 -11.83 2.42 8.55
C ARG A 93 -12.86 3.52 8.27
N ARG A 94 -12.55 4.45 7.36
CA ARG A 94 -13.47 5.51 6.92
C ARG A 94 -14.69 4.98 6.17
N HIS A 95 -14.58 3.82 5.53
CA HIS A 95 -15.70 3.13 4.87
C HIS A 95 -16.35 2.08 5.77
N SER A 96 -16.12 2.13 7.09
CA SER A 96 -16.60 1.12 8.06
C SER A 96 -16.12 -0.30 7.78
N LEU A 97 -15.05 -0.45 7.02
CA LEU A 97 -14.38 -1.71 6.74
C LEU A 97 -13.10 -1.79 7.59
N GLY A 98 -12.72 -2.97 8.08
CA GLY A 98 -11.48 -3.15 8.85
C GLY A 98 -11.58 -2.77 10.33
N ASN A 99 -10.43 -2.52 10.96
CA ASN A 99 -10.30 -2.50 12.42
C ASN A 99 -11.02 -1.29 13.07
N PRO A 100 -12.06 -1.50 13.90
CA PRO A 100 -12.77 -0.40 14.53
C PRO A 100 -11.94 0.37 15.56
N THR A 101 -10.90 -0.24 16.11
CA THR A 101 -10.02 0.37 17.13
C THR A 101 -8.93 1.26 16.55
N LEU A 102 -8.78 1.30 15.22
CA LEU A 102 -7.81 2.17 14.57
C LEU A 102 -8.18 3.65 14.81
N ILE A 103 -7.28 4.37 15.47
CA ILE A 103 -7.42 5.80 15.73
C ILE A 103 -7.10 6.56 14.43
N VAL A 104 -8.13 7.12 13.80
CA VAL A 104 -8.03 7.96 12.59
C VAL A 104 -8.47 9.41 12.82
N ASP A 105 -8.84 9.74 14.06
CA ASP A 105 -9.30 11.07 14.46
C ASP A 105 -8.09 11.98 14.74
N ALA A 106 -8.19 13.22 14.30
CA ALA A 106 -7.17 14.25 14.52
C ALA A 106 -7.84 15.41 15.25
N ARG A 107 -7.46 15.61 16.51
CA ARG A 107 -7.98 16.69 17.36
C ARG A 107 -6.86 17.65 17.75
N GLY A 108 -7.23 18.90 17.99
CA GLY A 108 -6.34 19.85 18.65
C GLY A 108 -6.03 19.38 20.08
N TRP A 109 -4.78 19.51 20.50
CA TRP A 109 -4.39 19.22 21.88
C TRP A 109 -5.10 20.20 22.81
N SER A 110 -5.90 19.68 23.75
CA SER A 110 -6.54 20.48 24.79
C SER A 110 -5.80 20.28 26.11
N LEU A 111 -5.30 21.38 26.68
CA LEU A 111 -4.65 21.41 28.00
C LEU A 111 -5.70 21.61 29.11
N LYS A 112 -6.77 20.82 29.16
CA LYS A 112 -7.70 20.90 30.29
C LYS A 112 -7.24 19.95 31.40
N ARG A 113 -6.49 20.49 32.37
CA ARG A 113 -6.38 19.84 33.69
C ARG A 113 -7.74 19.94 34.37
N THR A 114 -8.47 18.84 34.49
CA THR A 114 -9.61 18.75 35.39
C THR A 114 -9.07 18.94 36.81
N GLY A 115 -9.34 20.10 37.41
CA GLY A 115 -9.13 20.30 38.84
C GLY A 115 -9.98 19.29 39.60
N ARG A 116 -9.39 18.61 40.59
CA ARG A 116 -10.13 17.81 41.56
C ARG A 116 -11.19 18.72 42.21
N GLU A 117 -12.46 18.48 41.95
CA GLU A 117 -13.51 18.93 42.87
C GLU A 117 -13.28 18.21 44.21
N LYS A 118 -13.27 19.00 45.28
CA LYS A 118 -13.13 18.55 46.66
C LYS A 118 -14.47 18.05 47.18
#